data_AF-A0A5K1FF39-F1
#
_entry.id   AF-A0A5K1FF39-F1
#
_cell.length_a   1.000
_cell.length_b   1.000
_cell.length_c   1.000
_cell.angle_alpha   90.00
_cell.angle_beta   90.00
_cell.angle_gamma   90.00
#
_symmetry.space_group_name_H-M   'P 1'
#
loop_
_entity.id
_entity.type
_entity.pdbx_description
1 polymer ?
#
loop_
_entity_poly.entity_id
_entity_poly.type
_entity_poly.pdbx_seq_one_letter_code
_entity_poly.pdbx_strand_id
1 'polypeptide(L)' 'LLNVYMPKFETCGKFWPIVHNGLVFSLILMQAIAIGIFALKKLALASSLTIPLPVLTLIFSWYCRKRFLSMLNTYSAE' A
#
# COMPACT_ATOMS: atom_id res chain seq x y z
N LEU A 1 8.12 -8.99 -23.32
CA LEU A 1 7.44 -7.85 -23.97
C LEU A 1 7.99 -7.59 -25.37
N LEU A 2 9.29 -7.27 -25.53
CA LEU A 2 9.83 -6.68 -26.77
C LEU A 2 9.68 -7.46 -28.10
N ASN A 3 9.57 -8.80 -28.14
CA ASN A 3 9.57 -9.54 -29.42
C ASN A 3 8.29 -10.35 -29.72
N VAL A 4 7.43 -10.61 -28.73
CA VAL A 4 6.28 -11.54 -28.89
C VAL A 4 5.01 -11.02 -28.22
N TYR A 5 5.13 -10.17 -27.19
CA TYR A 5 3.99 -9.71 -26.42
C TYR A 5 3.67 -8.26 -26.82
N MET A 6 2.79 -8.12 -27.81
CA MET A 6 2.19 -6.83 -28.18
C MET A 6 1.01 -6.55 -27.23
N PRO A 7 1.03 -5.48 -26.43
CA PRO A 7 -0.10 -5.11 -25.59
C PRO A 7 -1.30 -4.73 -26.46
N LYS A 8 -2.46 -5.36 -26.21
CA LYS A 8 -3.70 -5.09 -26.97
C LYS A 8 -4.36 -3.77 -26.56
N PHE A 9 -4.07 -3.29 -25.35
CA PHE A 9 -4.62 -2.07 -24.77
C PHE A 9 -3.58 -1.36 -23.91
N GLU A 10 -3.30 -0.09 -24.23
CA GLU A 10 -2.46 0.79 -23.43
C GLU A 10 -3.32 1.48 -22.36
N THR A 11 -3.27 0.99 -21.12
CA THR A 11 -4.08 1.53 -20.01
C THR A 11 -3.37 2.62 -19.21
N CYS A 12 -2.21 3.10 -19.66
CA CYS A 12 -1.41 4.17 -19.03
C CYS A 12 -1.28 4.03 -17.51
N GLY A 13 -1.11 2.81 -17.00
CA GLY A 13 -0.94 2.56 -15.57
C GLY A 13 -2.20 2.79 -14.71
N LYS A 14 -3.41 2.89 -15.30
CA LYS A 14 -4.67 3.00 -14.54
C LYS A 14 -4.94 1.86 -13.55
N PHE A 15 -4.28 0.71 -13.73
CA PHE A 15 -4.34 -0.42 -12.80
C PHE A 15 -3.49 -0.22 -11.53
N TRP A 16 -2.50 0.66 -11.56
CA TRP A 16 -1.60 0.97 -10.45
C TRP A 16 -2.31 1.31 -9.12
N PRO A 17 -3.34 2.17 -9.06
CA PRO A 17 -4.05 2.46 -7.81
C PRO A 17 -4.74 1.24 -7.19
N ILE A 18 -5.20 0.29 -8.01
CA ILE A 18 -5.85 -0.95 -7.54
C ILE A 18 -4.80 -1.85 -6.88
N VAL A 19 -3.66 -2.05 -7.54
CA VAL A 19 -2.52 -2.80 -6.99
C VAL A 19 -2.02 -2.17 -5.71
N HIS A 20 -1.85 -0.84 -5.70
CA HIS A 20 -1.38 -0.11 -4.53
C HIS A 20 -2.32 -0.28 -3.33
N ASN A 21 -3.64 -0.17 -3.52
CA ASN A 21 -4.59 -0.43 -2.44
C ASN A 21 -4.50 -1.87 -1.91
N GLY A 22 -4.34 -2.85 -2.80
CA GLY A 22 -4.14 -4.25 -2.42
C GLY A 22 -2.86 -4.46 -1.61
N LEU A 23 -1.75 -3.84 -2.01
CA LEU A 23 -0.48 -3.91 -1.29
C LEU A 23 -0.58 -3.27 0.10
N VAL A 24 -1.20 -2.10 0.21
CA VAL A 24 -1.42 -1.43 1.51
C VAL A 24 -2.27 -2.31 2.43
N PHE A 25 -3.34 -2.91 1.92
CA PHE A 25 -4.19 -3.80 2.71
C PHE A 25 -3.41 -5.01 3.25
N SER A 26 -2.63 -5.68 2.40
CA SER A 26 -1.78 -6.80 2.80
C SER A 26 -0.75 -6.40 3.85
N LEU A 27 -0.18 -5.19 3.76
CA LEU A 27 0.78 -4.66 4.72
C LEU A 27 0.13 -4.45 6.10
N ILE A 28 -1.05 -3.83 6.13
CA ILE A 28 -1.82 -3.62 7.36
C ILE A 28 -2.20 -4.96 7.99
N LEU A 29 -2.64 -5.93 7.18
CA LEU A 29 -3.00 -7.27 7.63
C LEU A 29 -1.80 -7.97 8.30
N MET A 30 -0.62 -7.89 7.67
CA MET A 30 0.61 -8.43 8.25
C MET A 30 0.96 -7.79 9.59
N GLN A 31 0.85 -6.45 9.71
CA GLN A 31 1.07 -5.74 10.96
C GLN A 31 0.05 -6.14 12.05
N ALA A 32 -1.23 -6.30 11.70
CA ALA A 32 -2.27 -6.74 12.64
C ALA A 32 -1.99 -8.15 13.19
N ILE A 33 -1.57 -9.08 12.33
CA ILE A 33 -1.21 -10.45 12.73
C ILE A 33 0.03 -10.43 13.65
N ALA A 34 1.04 -9.62 13.30
CA ALA A 34 2.23 -9.48 14.13
C ALA A 34 1.89 -8.96 15.55
N ILE A 35 1.02 -7.93 15.65
CA ILE A 35 0.53 -7.42 16.94
C ILE A 35 -0.17 -8.53 17.73
N GLY A 36 -1.04 -9.30 17.08
CA GLY A 36 -1.71 -10.44 17.71
C GLY A 36 -0.73 -11.46 18.30
N ILE A 37 0.31 -11.82 17.55
CA ILE A 37 1.34 -12.77 18.01
C ILE A 37 2.16 -12.19 19.17
N PHE A 38 2.54 -10.92 19.12
CA PHE A 38 3.31 -10.27 20.19
C PHE A 38 2.47 -10.07 21.47
N ALA A 39 1.18 -9.78 21.35
CA ALA A 39 0.26 -9.66 22.47
C ALA A 39 0.13 -10.99 23.24
N LEU A 40 0.05 -12.12 22.53
CA LEU A 40 0.00 -13.46 23.12
C LEU A 40 1.30 -13.82 23.87
N LYS A 41 2.46 -13.31 23.42
CA LYS A 41 3.78 -13.65 23.98
C LYS A 41 4.17 -12.82 25.21
N LYS A 42 3.32 -11.88 25.70
CA LYS A 42 3.56 -11.00 26.87
C LYS A 42 4.88 -10.19 26.83
N LEU A 43 5.46 -9.94 25.65
CA LEU A 43 6.56 -8.96 25.51
C LEU A 43 5.98 -7.54 25.39
N ALA A 44 5.64 -6.93 26.53
CA ALA A 44 5.05 -5.60 26.60
C ALA A 44 5.90 -4.49 25.93
N LEU A 45 7.24 -4.66 25.90
CA LEU A 45 8.16 -3.72 25.25
C LEU A 45 8.07 -3.75 23.71
N ALA A 46 7.79 -4.91 23.11
CA ALA A 46 7.64 -5.00 21.66
C ALA A 46 6.26 -4.50 21.21
N SER A 47 5.24 -4.66 22.05
CA SER A 47 3.87 -4.25 21.74
C SER A 47 3.73 -2.73 21.66
N SER A 48 4.38 -1.97 22.55
CA SER A 48 4.39 -0.50 22.49
C SER A 48 5.10 0.04 21.25
N LEU A 49 6.18 -0.61 20.81
CA LEU A 49 6.91 -0.24 19.59
C LEU A 49 6.17 -0.61 18.29
N THR A 50 5.26 -1.59 18.37
CA THR A 50 4.48 -2.05 17.21
C THR A 50 3.21 -1.23 16.97
N ILE A 51 2.74 -0.42 17.93
CA ILE A 51 1.59 0.49 17.78
C ILE A 51 1.87 1.73 16.88
N PRO A 52 3.01 2.42 16.96
CA PRO A 52 3.29 3.56 16.07
C PRO A 52 3.47 3.13 14.61
N LEU A 53 3.93 1.90 14.37
CA LEU A 53 4.16 1.36 13.02
C LEU A 53 2.91 1.35 12.11
N PRO A 54 1.76 0.75 12.49
CA PRO A 54 0.54 0.76 11.69
C PRO A 54 -0.07 2.15 11.55
N VAL A 55 0.12 3.04 12.53
CA VAL A 55 -0.32 4.45 12.43
C VAL A 55 0.47 5.17 11.33
N LEU A 56 1.79 4.98 11.29
CA LEU A 56 2.65 5.55 10.25
C LEU A 56 2.31 4.96 8.86
N THR A 57 2.05 3.65 8.78
CA THR A 57 1.57 2.99 7.55
C THR A 57 0.24 3.58 7.08
N LEU A 58 -0.70 3.84 7.98
CA LEU A 58 -1.99 4.47 7.66
C LEU A 58 -1.80 5.89 7.10
N ILE A 59 -0.98 6.71 7.75
CA ILE A 59 -0.67 8.08 7.31
C ILE A 59 0.00 8.05 5.93
N PHE A 60 0.99 7.18 5.74
CA PHE A 60 1.67 7.01 4.46
C PHE A 60 0.71 6.55 3.36
N SER A 61 -0.20 5.63 3.66
CA SER A 61 -1.22 5.18 2.70
C SER A 61 -2.20 6.28 2.28
N TRP A 62 -2.54 7.18 3.21
CA TRP A 62 -3.43 8.31 2.93
C TRP A 62 -2.69 9.38 2.12
N TYR A 63 -1.43 9.65 2.46
CA TYR A 63 -0.56 10.55 1.70
C TYR A 63 -0.36 10.05 0.26
N CYS A 64 -0.02 8.77 0.08
CA CYS A 64 0.14 8.17 -1.24
C CYS A 64 -1.15 8.23 -2.05
N ARG A 65 -2.32 7.96 -1.45
CA ARG A 65 -3.60 8.12 -2.13
C ARG A 65 -3.84 9.56 -2.56
N LYS A 66 -3.67 10.53 -1.65
CA LYS A 66 -3.95 11.95 -1.95
C LYS A 66 -3.03 12.52 -3.02
N ARG A 67 -1.75 12.12 -3.02
CA ARG A 67 -0.74 12.60 -3.99
C ARG A 67 -0.80 11.86 -5.32
N PHE A 68 -0.79 10.52 -5.30
CA PHE A 68 -0.66 9.73 -6.52
C PHE A 68 -1.98 9.51 -7.26
N LEU A 69 -3.13 9.39 -6.56
CA LEU A 69 -4.42 9.32 -7.28
C LEU A 69 -4.73 10.61 -8.02
N SER A 70 -4.35 11.76 -7.44
CA SER A 70 -4.50 13.05 -8.11
C SER A 70 -3.70 13.11 -9.41
N MET A 71 -2.46 12.62 -9.40
CA MET A 71 -1.58 12.63 -10.58
C MET A 71 -1.99 11.57 -11.64
N LEU A 72 -2.52 10.41 -11.22
CA LEU A 72 -2.95 9.33 -12.13
C LEU A 72 -4.31 9.58 -12.80
N ASN A 73 -5.18 10.39 -12.18
CA ASN A 73 -6.53 10.65 -12.70
C ASN A 73 -6.59 11.89 -13.60
N THR A 74 -5.64 12.81 -13.50
CA THR A 74 -5.51 13.94 -14.41
C THR A 74 -4.78 13.51 -15.69
N TYR A 75 -5.43 13.66 -16.84
CA TYR A 75 -4.73 13.62 -18.13
C TYR A 75 -3.84 14.87 -18.19
N SER A 76 -2.51 14.72 -18.17
CA SER A 76 -1.61 15.84 -18.46
C SER A 76 -1.93 16.32 -19.86
N ALA A 77 -2.61 17.46 -19.96
CA ALA A 77 -2.88 18.16 -21.22
C ALA A 77 -1.73 19.11 -21.56
N GLU A 78 -0.50 18.66 -21.32
CA GLU A 78 0.75 19.36 -21.68
C GLU A 78 1.45 18.61 -22.82
#